data_AF-A0A661XHT7-F1
#
_entry.id   AF-A0A661XHT7-F1
#
_cell.length_a   1.000
_cell.length_b   1.000
_cell.length_c   1.000
_cell.angle_alpha   90.00
_cell.angle_beta   90.00
_cell.angle_gamma   90.00
#
_symmetry.space_group_name_H-M   'P 1'
#
loop_
_entity.id
_entity.type
_entity.pdbx_description
1 polymer ?
#
loop_
_entity_poly.entity_id
_entity_poly.type
_entity_poly.pdbx_seq_one_letter_code
_entity_poly.pdbx_strand_id
1 'polypeptide(L)'
;MGLSFFKHESKLSIALSSRLVDDELNQDSRILIIKITNIGGKTAVIKSIKINVPRNEFEVIPKFLSSESLPYELKEGEVCLAETSIKELVQKLIDEKYSKKVKLLIAVEDEDGKIHRPMASLMFDLDKLRGKYYTK
;
A
#
# COMPACT_ATOMS: atom_id res chain seq x y z
N MET A 1 11.36 -34.14 23.59
CA MET A 1 10.83 -34.15 22.21
C MET A 1 10.18 -32.80 21.95
N GLY A 2 10.95 -31.82 21.49
CA GLY A 2 10.44 -30.49 21.17
C GLY A 2 9.94 -30.49 19.73
N LEU A 3 8.67 -30.84 19.53
CA LEU A 3 8.00 -30.59 18.26
C LEU A 3 7.68 -29.09 18.24
N SER A 4 8.62 -28.30 17.73
CA SER A 4 8.31 -26.97 17.23
C SER A 4 7.31 -27.16 16.09
N PHE A 5 6.03 -27.08 16.42
CA PHE A 5 4.98 -26.85 15.43
C PHE A 5 5.23 -25.46 14.85
N PHE A 6 6.11 -25.37 13.84
CA PHE A 6 6.05 -24.30 12.88
C PHE A 6 4.69 -24.44 12.22
N LYS A 7 3.68 -23.76 12.79
CA LYS A 7 2.44 -23.51 12.07
C LYS A 7 2.85 -22.86 10.76
N HIS A 8 2.77 -23.64 9.67
CA HIS A 8 2.85 -23.13 8.31
C HIS A 8 1.64 -22.20 8.14
N GLU A 9 1.83 -20.94 8.54
CA GLU A 9 0.86 -19.86 8.43
C GLU A 9 1.17 -19.03 7.18
N SER A 10 0.12 -18.54 6.54
CA SER A 10 0.17 -17.43 5.60
C SER A 10 0.81 -16.22 6.31
N LYS A 11 1.94 -15.77 5.76
CA LYS A 11 2.69 -14.62 6.28
C LYS A 11 3.08 -13.71 5.11
N LEU A 12 2.39 -12.58 5.02
CA LEU A 12 2.71 -11.55 4.04
C LEU A 12 3.67 -10.52 4.64
N SER A 13 4.75 -10.25 3.92
CA SER A 13 5.64 -9.11 4.14
C SER A 13 5.24 -7.99 3.21
N ILE A 14 5.09 -6.78 3.74
CA ILE A 14 4.66 -5.60 2.97
C ILE A 14 5.77 -4.55 3.07
N ALA A 15 6.31 -4.17 1.92
CA ALA A 15 7.32 -3.14 1.77
C ALA A 15 6.79 -1.99 0.93
N LEU A 16 7.20 -0.77 1.29
CA LEU A 16 6.78 0.46 0.62
C LEU A 16 7.97 1.07 -0.09
N SER A 17 7.77 1.46 -1.33
CA SER A 17 8.77 2.17 -2.13
C SER A 17 8.10 3.25 -2.95
N SER A 18 8.86 4.23 -3.42
CA SER A 18 8.35 5.26 -4.33
C SER A 18 9.20 5.31 -5.58
N ARG A 19 8.57 5.40 -6.75
CA ARG A 19 9.24 5.59 -8.04
C ARG A 19 8.83 6.92 -8.65
N LEU A 20 9.77 7.61 -9.29
CA LEU A 20 9.50 8.76 -10.14
C LEU A 20 8.98 8.28 -11.49
N VAL A 21 7.88 8.87 -11.96
CA VAL A 21 7.40 8.65 -13.32
C VAL A 21 7.95 9.77 -14.19
N ASP A 22 8.84 9.41 -15.10
CA ASP A 22 9.24 10.26 -16.23
C ASP A 22 8.21 10.02 -17.35
N ASP A 23 7.05 10.64 -17.22
CA ASP A 23 6.08 10.73 -18.30
C ASP A 23 6.09 12.19 -18.79
N GLU A 24 6.32 12.41 -20.09
CA GLU A 24 6.46 13.75 -20.67
C GLU A 24 5.21 14.63 -20.45
N LEU A 25 4.06 14.01 -20.16
CA LEU A 25 2.79 14.68 -19.84
C LEU A 25 2.57 14.94 -18.34
N ASN A 26 3.32 14.29 -17.45
CA ASN A 26 3.07 14.29 -16.00
C ASN A 26 4.37 14.48 -15.21
N GLN A 27 5.16 15.47 -15.65
CA GLN A 27 6.38 15.91 -14.98
C GLN A 27 6.16 15.98 -13.46
N ASP A 28 7.02 15.26 -12.72
CA ASP A 28 7.11 15.22 -11.26
C ASP A 28 6.14 14.30 -10.48
N SER A 29 5.35 13.46 -11.15
CA SER A 29 4.44 12.53 -10.48
C SER A 29 5.22 11.35 -9.86
N ARG A 30 5.18 11.23 -8.53
CA ARG A 30 5.71 10.06 -7.82
C ARG A 30 4.61 9.02 -7.65
N ILE A 31 4.93 7.76 -7.93
CA ILE A 31 4.06 6.61 -7.64
C ILE A 31 4.54 5.97 -6.34
N LEU A 32 3.59 5.70 -5.44
CA LEU A 32 3.79 4.83 -4.29
C LEU A 32 3.57 3.39 -4.74
N ILE A 33 4.60 2.56 -4.59
CA ILE A 33 4.58 1.14 -4.90
C ILE A 33 4.51 0.36 -3.57
N ILE A 34 3.49 -0.46 -3.45
CA ILE A 34 3.27 -1.39 -2.35
C ILE A 34 3.69 -2.77 -2.85
N LYS A 35 4.80 -3.28 -2.33
CA LYS A 35 5.30 -4.61 -2.62
C LYS A 35 4.82 -5.56 -1.54
N ILE A 36 4.10 -6.60 -1.93
CA ILE A 36 3.62 -7.64 -1.03
C ILE A 36 4.34 -8.92 -1.42
N THR A 37 4.91 -9.61 -0.44
CA THR A 37 5.69 -10.83 -0.66
C THR A 37 5.19 -11.90 0.30
N ASN A 38 4.86 -13.07 -0.22
CA ASN A 38 4.51 -14.19 0.63
C ASN A 38 5.78 -14.84 1.16
N ILE A 39 6.04 -14.63 2.44
CA ILE A 39 7.17 -15.22 3.18
C ILE A 39 6.70 -16.38 4.07
N GLY A 40 5.42 -16.75 3.99
CA GLY A 40 4.85 -17.91 4.66
C GLY A 40 5.06 -19.17 3.83
N GLY A 41 5.09 -20.32 4.51
CA GLY A 41 5.22 -21.63 3.86
C GLY A 41 3.91 -22.19 3.31
N LYS A 42 2.96 -21.31 2.95
CA LYS A 42 1.65 -21.63 2.33
C LYS A 42 1.26 -20.50 1.40
N THR A 43 0.54 -20.83 0.32
CA THR A 43 -0.12 -19.83 -0.54
C THR A 43 -1.03 -18.94 0.31
N ALA A 44 -0.97 -17.64 0.05
CA ALA A 44 -1.81 -16.64 0.68
C ALA A 44 -2.73 -16.02 -0.39
N VAL A 45 -4.02 -15.90 -0.09
CA VAL A 45 -4.98 -15.30 -1.00
C VAL A 45 -5.21 -13.86 -0.58
N ILE A 46 -4.80 -12.90 -1.39
CA ILE A 46 -4.98 -11.48 -1.13
C ILE A 46 -6.37 -11.09 -1.60
N LYS A 47 -7.22 -10.67 -0.67
CA LYS A 47 -8.60 -10.27 -0.95
C LYS A 47 -8.73 -8.78 -1.18
N SER A 48 -8.03 -7.97 -0.39
CA SER A 48 -8.07 -6.52 -0.53
C SER A 48 -6.74 -5.86 -0.14
N ILE A 49 -6.46 -4.72 -0.77
CA ILE A 49 -5.33 -3.84 -0.44
C ILE A 49 -5.93 -2.46 -0.23
N LYS A 50 -5.65 -1.84 0.93
CA LYS A 50 -6.23 -0.55 1.31
C LYS A 50 -5.20 0.35 1.94
N ILE A 51 -5.31 1.64 1.66
CA ILE A 51 -4.56 2.70 2.31
C ILE A 51 -5.55 3.52 3.15
N ASN A 52 -5.42 3.41 4.45
CA ASN A 52 -6.29 4.07 5.42
C ASN A 52 -5.65 5.38 5.88
N VAL A 53 -6.45 6.45 5.86
CA VAL A 53 -6.05 7.77 6.34
C VAL A 53 -6.70 8.06 7.69
N PRO A 54 -5.92 8.29 8.76
CA PRO A 54 -6.44 8.56 10.09
C PRO A 54 -7.01 9.99 10.16
N ARG A 55 -8.29 10.10 10.58
CA ARG A 55 -9.09 11.28 10.97
C ARG A 55 -10.42 11.47 10.22
N ASN A 56 -10.52 11.05 8.97
CA ASN A 56 -11.78 11.09 8.19
C ASN A 56 -12.18 9.72 7.61
N GLU A 57 -11.54 8.63 8.07
CA GLU A 57 -11.89 7.23 7.71
C GLU A 57 -12.07 6.96 6.21
N PHE A 58 -11.45 7.74 5.33
CA PHE A 58 -11.51 7.46 3.91
C PHE A 58 -10.44 6.43 3.54
N GLU A 59 -10.82 5.51 2.66
CA GLU A 59 -9.97 4.44 2.16
C GLU A 59 -9.54 4.79 0.74
N VAL A 60 -8.26 4.59 0.43
CA VAL A 60 -7.76 4.65 -0.94
C VAL A 60 -7.40 3.25 -1.38
N ILE A 61 -8.02 2.81 -2.46
CA ILE A 61 -7.76 1.51 -3.08
C ILE A 61 -6.66 1.72 -4.11
N PRO A 62 -5.44 1.18 -3.90
CA PRO A 62 -4.39 1.25 -4.88
C PRO A 62 -4.72 0.36 -6.08
N LYS A 63 -4.19 0.73 -7.25
CA LYS A 63 -4.31 -0.06 -8.48
C LYS A 63 -3.47 -1.32 -8.32
N PHE A 64 -4.09 -2.48 -8.42
CA PHE A 64 -3.37 -3.75 -8.42
C PHE A 64 -2.68 -3.94 -9.78
N LEU A 65 -1.40 -4.32 -9.76
CA LEU A 65 -0.59 -4.46 -10.98
C LEU A 65 -0.30 -5.91 -11.35
N SER A 66 -0.35 -6.83 -10.39
CA SER A 66 0.05 -8.22 -10.60
C SER A 66 -1.07 -9.11 -11.16
N SER A 67 -2.30 -8.62 -11.21
CA SER A 67 -3.45 -9.32 -11.81
C SER A 67 -4.48 -8.30 -12.29
N GLU A 68 -5.37 -8.76 -13.17
CA GLU A 68 -6.55 -8.02 -13.62
C GLU A 68 -7.59 -7.84 -12.51
N SER A 69 -7.58 -8.70 -11.48
CA SER A 69 -8.55 -8.66 -10.40
C SER A 69 -8.04 -9.31 -9.10
N LEU A 70 -8.70 -8.93 -7.99
CA LEU A 70 -8.66 -9.59 -6.69
C LEU A 70 -9.92 -10.47 -6.52
N PRO A 71 -9.89 -11.57 -5.76
CA PRO A 71 -8.77 -12.06 -4.96
C PRO A 71 -7.62 -12.63 -5.80
N TYR A 72 -6.39 -12.53 -5.31
CA TYR A 72 -5.18 -13.01 -5.98
C TYR A 72 -4.42 -14.01 -5.12
N GLU A 73 -4.14 -15.19 -5.68
CA GLU A 73 -3.32 -16.21 -5.03
C GLU A 73 -1.84 -15.88 -5.16
N LEU A 74 -1.17 -15.69 -4.02
CA LEU A 74 0.25 -15.41 -3.94
C LEU A 74 0.98 -16.65 -3.39
N LYS A 75 1.71 -17.36 -4.25
CA LYS A 75 2.46 -18.57 -3.87
C LYS A 75 3.64 -18.23 -2.96
N GLU A 76 4.21 -19.25 -2.31
CA GLU A 76 5.40 -19.08 -1.48
C GLU A 76 6.56 -18.46 -2.28
N GLY A 77 7.15 -17.39 -1.75
CA GLY A 77 8.24 -16.64 -2.38
C GLY A 77 7.80 -15.69 -3.51
N GLU A 78 6.52 -15.73 -3.90
CA GLU A 78 5.98 -14.86 -4.94
C GLU A 78 5.79 -13.44 -4.44
N VAL A 79 5.86 -12.50 -5.37
CA VAL A 79 5.76 -11.06 -5.13
C VAL A 79 4.62 -10.51 -5.97
N CYS A 80 3.73 -9.75 -5.35
CA CYS A 80 2.80 -8.90 -6.06
C CYS A 80 3.00 -7.42 -5.75
N LEU A 81 2.53 -6.59 -6.67
CA LEU A 81 2.68 -5.13 -6.64
C LEU A 81 1.31 -4.47 -6.74
N ALA A 82 1.12 -3.44 -5.94
CA ALA A 82 0.05 -2.48 -6.10
C ALA A 82 0.66 -1.07 -6.14
N GLU A 83 0.01 -0.16 -6.84
CA GLU A 83 0.49 1.20 -7.01
C GLU A 83 -0.59 2.24 -6.79
N THR A 84 -0.18 3.45 -6.42
CA THR A 84 -1.08 4.59 -6.35
C THR A 84 -0.30 5.88 -6.57
N SER A 85 -0.94 6.88 -7.17
CA SER A 85 -0.33 8.18 -7.41
C SER A 85 -0.22 8.98 -6.12
N ILE A 86 1.01 9.39 -5.75
CA ILE A 86 1.22 10.27 -4.60
C ILE A 86 0.55 11.63 -4.83
N LYS A 87 0.53 12.11 -6.08
CA LYS A 87 -0.13 13.37 -6.45
C LYS A 87 -1.62 13.31 -6.15
N GLU A 88 -2.32 12.26 -6.61
CA GLU A 88 -3.75 12.09 -6.36
C GLU A 88 -4.06 11.91 -4.87
N LEU A 89 -3.22 11.13 -4.16
CA LEU A 89 -3.34 10.98 -2.70
C LEU A 89 -3.22 12.33 -1.98
N VAL A 90 -2.22 13.13 -2.33
CA VAL A 90 -1.99 14.45 -1.72
C VAL A 90 -3.11 15.42 -2.06
N GLN A 91 -3.59 15.44 -3.31
CA GLN A 91 -4.72 16.28 -3.71
C GLN A 91 -5.97 15.92 -2.92
N LYS A 92 -6.35 14.64 -2.86
CA LYS A 92 -7.48 14.18 -2.03
C LYS A 92 -7.33 14.57 -0.56
N LEU A 93 -6.14 14.43 0.02
CA LEU A 93 -5.88 14.85 1.40
C LEU A 93 -6.11 16.35 1.60
N ILE A 94 -5.65 17.19 0.68
CA ILE A 94 -5.82 18.64 0.74
C ILE A 94 -7.29 19.04 0.57
N ASP A 95 -8.00 18.41 -0.38
CA ASP A 95 -9.42 18.67 -0.64
C ASP A 95 -10.29 18.27 0.57
N GLU A 96 -9.93 17.19 1.25
CA GLU A 96 -10.50 16.74 2.54
C GLU A 96 -10.06 17.61 3.75
N LYS A 97 -9.41 18.75 3.49
CA LYS A 97 -8.97 19.74 4.49
C LYS A 97 -7.95 19.22 5.51
N TYR A 98 -7.19 18.19 5.15
CA TYR A 98 -6.04 17.81 5.98
C TYR A 98 -4.97 18.90 5.89
N SER A 99 -4.49 19.31 7.06
CA SER A 99 -3.35 20.21 7.20
C SER A 99 -2.30 19.51 8.06
N LYS A 100 -1.02 19.71 7.74
CA LYS A 100 0.16 19.11 8.40
C LYS A 100 0.48 17.67 7.96
N LYS A 101 1.30 16.99 8.77
CA LYS A 101 1.79 15.63 8.54
C LYS A 101 0.67 14.60 8.72
N VAL A 102 0.45 13.78 7.71
CA VAL A 102 -0.53 12.70 7.70
C VAL A 102 0.19 11.36 7.64
N LYS A 103 -0.17 10.44 8.53
CA LYS A 103 0.37 9.07 8.56
C LYS A 103 -0.56 8.17 7.76
N LEU A 104 -0.11 7.59 6.66
CA LEU A 104 -0.88 6.60 5.91
C LEU A 104 -0.64 5.20 6.48
N LEU A 105 -1.71 4.44 6.65
CA LEU A 105 -1.68 3.08 7.16
C LEU A 105 -2.10 2.13 6.04
N ILE A 106 -1.22 1.21 5.68
CA ILE A 106 -1.53 0.25 4.61
C ILE A 106 -1.96 -1.07 5.26
N ALA A 107 -3.06 -1.61 4.76
CA ALA A 107 -3.66 -2.84 5.22
C ALA A 107 -3.86 -3.76 4.01
N VAL A 108 -3.37 -4.99 4.13
CA VAL A 108 -3.62 -6.07 3.16
C VAL A 108 -4.42 -7.14 3.88
N GLU A 109 -5.60 -7.43 3.39
CA GLU A 109 -6.50 -8.44 3.96
C GLU A 109 -6.35 -9.75 3.18
N ASP A 110 -6.13 -10.85 3.90
CA ASP A 110 -6.19 -12.19 3.31
C ASP A 110 -7.62 -12.77 3.32
N GLU A 111 -7.80 -13.96 2.74
CA GLU A 111 -9.09 -14.66 2.71
C GLU A 111 -9.60 -15.05 4.11
N ASP A 112 -8.69 -15.33 5.06
CA ASP A 112 -9.01 -15.62 6.46
C ASP A 112 -9.44 -14.36 7.25
N GLY A 113 -9.46 -13.18 6.62
CA GLY A 113 -9.76 -11.89 7.24
C GLY A 113 -8.62 -11.34 8.09
N LYS A 114 -7.41 -11.91 7.98
CA LYS A 114 -6.21 -11.46 8.68
C LYS A 114 -5.68 -10.22 7.98
N ILE A 115 -5.49 -9.15 8.76
CA ILE A 115 -4.95 -7.89 8.27
C ILE A 115 -3.43 -7.86 8.46
N HIS A 116 -2.72 -7.91 7.36
CA HIS A 116 -1.28 -7.71 7.28
C HIS A 116 -0.96 -6.22 7.12
N ARG A 117 0.00 -5.72 7.90
CA ARG A 117 0.43 -4.31 7.88
C ARG A 117 1.94 -4.24 7.64
N PRO A 118 2.45 -3.24 6.90
CA PRO A 118 3.89 -3.02 6.80
C PRO A 118 4.45 -2.61 8.17
N MET A 119 5.71 -2.98 8.43
CA MET A 119 6.43 -2.48 9.62
C MET A 119 6.70 -0.96 9.51
N ALA A 120 6.87 -0.46 8.29
CA ALA A 120 7.07 0.96 8.03
C ALA A 120 5.73 1.68 7.82
N SER A 121 5.54 2.81 8.51
CA SER A 121 4.44 3.73 8.22
C SER A 121 4.90 4.82 7.26
N LEU A 122 4.06 5.14 6.27
CA LEU A 122 4.33 6.25 5.37
C LEU A 122 3.81 7.54 5.99
N MET A 123 4.61 8.61 5.99
CA MET A 123 4.21 9.91 6.52
C MET A 123 4.33 10.96 5.41
N PHE A 124 3.21 11.59 5.06
CA PHE A 124 3.13 12.67 4.10
C PHE A 124 3.15 14.00 4.83
N ASP A 125 4.15 14.82 4.53
CA ASP A 125 4.24 16.19 4.99
C ASP A 125 3.50 17.09 3.99
N LEU A 126 2.20 17.32 4.24
CA LEU A 126 1.35 18.07 3.31
C LEU A 126 1.83 19.51 3.11
N ASP A 127 2.50 20.12 4.10
CA ASP A 127 3.01 21.49 3.97
C ASP A 127 4.11 21.56 2.89
N LYS A 128 4.96 20.53 2.80
CA LYS A 128 5.97 20.41 1.75
C LYS A 128 5.38 19.96 0.42
N LEU A 129 4.42 19.03 0.47
CA LEU A 129 3.84 18.42 -0.73
C LEU A 129 2.84 19.34 -1.44
N ARG A 130 2.17 20.24 -0.71
CA ARG A 130 1.23 21.22 -1.27
C ARG A 130 1.90 22.13 -2.30
N GLY A 131 3.10 22.64 -2.01
CA GLY A 131 3.85 23.46 -2.95
C GLY A 131 4.31 22.73 -4.21
N LYS A 132 4.32 21.39 -4.20
CA LYS A 132 4.82 20.55 -5.30
C LYS A 132 3.71 19.90 -6.12
N TYR A 133 2.61 19.51 -5.47
CA TYR A 133 1.55 18.68 -6.08
C TYR A 133 0.19 19.37 -6.15
N TYR A 134 0.05 20.55 -5.55
CA TYR A 134 -1.19 21.32 -5.53
C TYR A 134 -0.94 22.71 -6.12
N THR A 135 -0.86 22.77 -7.45
CA THR A 135 -0.98 24.01 -8.22
C THR A 135 -2.46 24.27 -8.44
N LYS A 136 -2.89 25.46 -8.01
CA LYS A 136 -4.27 25.93 -8.15
C LYS A 136 -4.57 26.30 -9.60
#